data_AF-A0A6V8KHM7-F1
#
_entry.id   AF-A0A6V8KHM7-F1
#
_cell.length_a   1.000
_cell.length_b   1.000
_cell.length_c   1.000
_cell.angle_alpha   90.00
_cell.angle_beta   90.00
_cell.angle_gamma   90.00
#
_symmetry.space_group_name_H-M   'P 1'
#
loop_
_entity.id
_entity.type
_entity.pdbx_description
1 polymer ?
#
loop_
_entity_poly.entity_id
_entity_poly.type
_entity_poly.pdbx_seq_one_letter_code
_entity_poly.pdbx_strand_id
1 'polypeptide(L)'
;MRIALAGLATSHPYTDARNLRDHAELVVWEPDPQRLARFEAEQPDVAVAPDLAALLATRPDGVVLTVPTPDVPDALAQVLARELPCFVNKPAAATLGQLDRLEHVVRRAPELVLTCSVLRFAPDFVAFEVAREEVLSVRATVRHDVGLWATGYNPWQDDPSVGGGTLVMMGLHGAELLVALLGPAVRLVGAAGTVRRHRGLRSEDTGLLALQWDDGVPGVVEVLGVSQGEAYEVTVHTAGGEQRVVVRGGADQLGYRATVEAFLGMVRGGPSPVPWAQTRAVLGLLAAARVTA
;
A
#
# COMPACT_ATOMS: atom_id res chain seq x y z
N MET A 1 4.31 1.54 -25.09
CA MET A 1 3.21 1.87 -24.18
C MET A 1 3.56 3.16 -23.45
N ARG A 2 2.55 3.92 -23.03
CA ARG A 2 2.66 5.14 -22.23
C ARG A 2 2.03 4.91 -20.87
N ILE A 3 2.75 5.21 -19.80
CA ILE A 3 2.23 5.13 -18.42
C ILE A 3 2.19 6.52 -17.82
N ALA A 4 1.04 6.85 -17.24
CA ALA A 4 0.85 8.10 -16.52
C ALA A 4 1.16 7.92 -15.03
N LEU A 5 1.98 8.80 -14.46
CA LEU A 5 2.22 8.92 -13.03
C LEU A 5 1.40 10.11 -12.51
N ALA A 6 0.28 9.83 -11.85
CA ALA A 6 -0.65 10.81 -11.33
C ALA A 6 -0.40 11.06 -9.84
N GLY A 7 0.34 12.12 -9.52
CA GLY A 7 0.78 12.44 -8.17
C GLY A 7 2.00 11.62 -7.73
N LEU A 8 2.77 12.21 -6.81
CA LEU A 8 4.04 11.77 -6.25
C LEU A 8 4.03 11.93 -4.72
N ALA A 9 2.87 11.78 -4.09
CA ALA A 9 2.62 12.15 -2.70
C ALA A 9 3.34 11.28 -1.65
N THR A 10 3.96 10.16 -2.07
CA THR A 10 4.76 9.26 -1.24
C THR A 10 6.13 9.01 -1.87
N SER A 11 6.98 8.19 -1.24
CA SER A 11 8.31 7.83 -1.79
C SER A 11 8.25 6.78 -2.90
N HIS A 12 7.15 6.05 -3.05
CA HIS A 12 7.07 4.90 -3.96
C HIS A 12 7.13 5.29 -5.46
N PRO A 13 6.50 6.38 -5.93
CA PRO A 13 6.50 6.74 -7.36
C PRO A 13 7.89 6.91 -7.97
N TYR A 14 8.87 7.33 -7.18
CA TYR A 14 10.27 7.44 -7.61
C TYR A 14 10.89 6.05 -7.86
N THR A 15 10.52 5.05 -7.07
CA THR A 15 10.91 3.65 -7.29
C THR A 15 10.10 3.03 -8.42
N ASP A 16 8.80 3.30 -8.50
CA ASP A 16 7.93 2.79 -9.56
C ASP A 16 8.38 3.32 -10.94
N ALA A 17 8.67 4.61 -11.06
CA ALA A 17 9.21 5.22 -12.27
C ALA A 17 10.51 4.56 -12.74
N ARG A 18 11.44 4.27 -11.81
CA ARG A 18 12.70 3.59 -12.12
C ARG A 18 12.50 2.18 -12.68
N ASN A 19 11.46 1.48 -12.23
CA ASN A 19 11.11 0.15 -12.74
C ASN A 19 10.26 0.23 -14.02
N LEU A 20 9.48 1.28 -14.22
CA LEU A 20 8.61 1.45 -15.40
C LEU A 20 9.35 1.98 -16.64
N ARG A 21 10.41 2.78 -16.46
CA ARG A 21 11.11 3.43 -17.57
C ARG A 21 11.73 2.48 -18.58
N ASP A 22 12.01 1.25 -18.17
CA ASP A 22 12.55 0.20 -19.05
C ASP A 22 11.44 -0.43 -19.93
N HIS A 23 10.17 -0.11 -19.66
CA HIS A 23 9.00 -0.73 -20.31
C HIS A 23 8.05 0.29 -20.97
N ALA A 24 8.09 1.56 -20.56
CA ALA A 24 7.11 2.56 -20.96
C ALA A 24 7.70 3.97 -21.07
N GLU A 25 7.11 4.77 -21.97
CA GLU A 25 7.23 6.23 -21.93
C GLU A 25 6.43 6.77 -20.74
N LEU A 26 7.02 7.65 -19.95
CA LEU A 26 6.39 8.21 -18.74
C LEU A 26 5.89 9.63 -19.00
N VAL A 27 4.68 9.90 -18.52
CA VAL A 27 4.14 11.27 -18.38
C VAL A 27 3.73 11.45 -16.93
N VAL A 28 4.05 12.59 -16.32
CA VAL A 28 3.81 12.85 -14.90
C VAL A 28 2.94 14.08 -14.68
N TRP A 29 2.14 14.05 -13.64
CA TRP A 29 1.52 15.24 -13.05
C TRP A 29 1.78 15.23 -11.56
N GLU A 30 2.23 16.35 -11.00
CA GLU A 30 2.37 16.55 -9.56
C GLU A 30 2.04 18.01 -9.21
N PRO A 31 1.07 18.27 -8.31
CA PRO A 31 0.71 19.63 -7.92
C PRO A 31 1.73 20.30 -6.98
N ASP A 32 2.54 19.55 -6.22
CA ASP A 32 3.58 20.09 -5.36
C ASP A 32 4.88 20.36 -6.15
N PRO A 33 5.31 21.63 -6.30
CA PRO A 33 6.47 21.96 -7.10
C PRO A 33 7.78 21.41 -6.54
N GLN A 34 7.88 21.15 -5.23
CA GLN A 34 9.09 20.57 -4.63
C GLN A 34 9.20 19.07 -4.94
N ARG A 35 8.07 18.35 -4.92
CA ARG A 35 8.04 16.93 -5.32
C ARG A 35 8.29 16.78 -6.81
N LEU A 36 7.70 17.64 -7.63
CA LEU A 36 7.94 17.65 -9.07
C LEU A 36 9.42 17.92 -9.39
N ALA A 37 10.02 18.96 -8.81
CA ALA A 37 11.42 19.30 -9.05
C ALA A 37 12.38 18.16 -8.66
N ARG A 38 12.09 17.45 -7.55
CA ARG A 38 12.84 16.24 -7.17
C ARG A 38 12.70 15.14 -8.22
N PHE A 39 11.49 14.93 -8.72
CA PHE A 39 11.21 13.89 -9.70
C PHE A 39 11.89 14.18 -11.04
N GLU A 40 11.84 15.42 -11.52
CA GLU A 40 12.55 15.87 -12.73
C GLU A 40 14.08 15.75 -12.58
N ALA A 41 14.63 15.94 -11.38
CA ALA A 41 16.05 15.71 -11.13
C ALA A 41 16.46 14.23 -11.31
N GLU A 42 15.54 13.29 -11.02
CA GLU A 42 15.74 11.85 -11.24
C GLU A 42 15.32 11.40 -12.65
N GLN A 43 14.44 12.14 -13.31
CA GLN A 43 13.82 11.84 -14.61
C GLN A 43 13.81 13.10 -15.50
N PRO A 44 14.96 13.58 -16.01
CA PRO A 44 15.08 14.91 -16.63
C PRO A 44 14.28 15.08 -17.93
N ASP A 45 13.98 13.98 -18.62
CA ASP A 45 13.27 14.00 -19.90
C ASP A 45 11.77 13.66 -19.77
N VAL A 46 11.23 13.58 -18.55
CA VAL A 46 9.82 13.22 -18.35
C VAL A 46 8.89 14.33 -18.85
N ALA A 47 7.85 13.97 -19.60
CA ALA A 47 6.81 14.91 -19.98
C ALA A 47 5.93 15.26 -18.77
N VAL A 48 5.77 16.55 -18.48
CA VAL A 48 4.95 17.04 -17.36
C VAL A 48 3.62 17.58 -17.87
N ALA A 49 2.52 17.07 -17.31
CA ALA A 49 1.18 17.57 -17.53
C ALA A 49 0.76 18.56 -16.41
N PRO A 50 0.01 19.63 -16.73
CA PRO A 50 -0.35 20.67 -15.76
C PRO A 50 -1.40 20.21 -14.73
N ASP A 51 -2.24 19.25 -15.09
CA ASP A 51 -3.27 18.69 -14.23
C ASP A 51 -3.61 17.23 -14.63
N LEU A 52 -4.42 16.57 -13.81
CA LEU A 52 -4.86 15.19 -14.05
C LEU A 52 -5.63 15.05 -15.38
N ALA A 53 -6.43 16.04 -15.76
CA ALA A 53 -7.24 15.96 -16.98
C ALA A 53 -6.35 15.97 -18.23
N ALA A 54 -5.35 16.85 -18.26
CA ALA A 54 -4.33 16.96 -19.28
C ALA A 54 -3.42 15.73 -19.30
N LEU A 55 -3.02 15.20 -18.12
CA LEU A 55 -2.27 13.96 -18.01
C LEU A 55 -2.99 12.82 -18.72
N LEU A 56 -4.26 12.62 -18.37
CA LEU A 56 -5.04 11.55 -18.97
C LEU A 56 -5.34 11.83 -20.46
N ALA A 57 -5.37 13.10 -20.91
CA ALA A 57 -5.57 13.46 -22.31
C ALA A 57 -4.41 13.01 -23.23
N THR A 58 -3.25 12.67 -22.66
CA THR A 58 -2.14 12.02 -23.38
C THR A 58 -2.44 10.59 -23.82
N ARG A 59 -3.63 10.06 -23.46
CA ARG A 59 -4.07 8.69 -23.73
C ARG A 59 -3.06 7.65 -23.23
N PRO A 60 -2.76 7.63 -21.91
CA PRO A 60 -1.90 6.59 -21.36
C PRO A 60 -2.59 5.23 -21.45
N ASP A 61 -1.80 4.17 -21.50
CA ASP A 61 -2.28 2.78 -21.48
C ASP A 61 -2.59 2.30 -20.04
N GLY A 62 -2.07 3.00 -19.03
CA GLY A 62 -2.33 2.75 -17.61
C GLY A 62 -1.85 3.89 -16.71
N VAL A 63 -2.33 3.91 -15.47
CA VAL A 63 -2.04 4.98 -14.51
C VAL A 63 -1.49 4.43 -13.19
N VAL A 64 -0.36 4.96 -12.73
CA VAL A 64 0.05 4.83 -11.32
C VAL A 64 -0.45 6.08 -10.58
N LEU A 65 -1.35 5.89 -9.61
CA LEU A 65 -1.99 6.98 -8.87
C LEU A 65 -1.41 7.09 -7.46
N THR A 66 -0.75 8.21 -7.16
CA THR A 66 -0.16 8.50 -5.85
C THR A 66 -0.49 9.93 -5.42
N VAL A 67 -1.76 10.15 -5.12
CA VAL A 67 -2.26 11.36 -4.46
C VAL A 67 -2.45 11.09 -2.96
N PRO A 68 -2.55 12.13 -2.10
CA PRO A 68 -2.96 11.92 -0.72
C PRO A 68 -4.25 11.11 -0.62
N THR A 69 -4.36 10.25 0.39
CA THR A 69 -5.45 9.28 0.52
C THR A 69 -6.88 9.86 0.37
N PRO A 70 -7.23 11.07 0.88
CA PRO A 70 -8.55 11.65 0.67
C PRO A 70 -8.92 11.93 -0.79
N ASP A 71 -7.92 12.16 -1.64
CA ASP A 71 -8.10 12.55 -3.04
C ASP A 71 -8.19 11.33 -3.98
N VAL A 72 -7.82 10.14 -3.47
CA VAL A 72 -7.80 8.89 -4.23
C VAL A 72 -9.15 8.57 -4.88
N PRO A 73 -10.31 8.63 -4.19
CA PRO A 73 -11.59 8.29 -4.83
C PRO A 73 -11.91 9.15 -6.04
N ASP A 74 -11.71 10.47 -5.95
CA ASP A 74 -12.07 11.41 -7.01
C ASP A 74 -11.08 11.34 -8.19
N ALA A 75 -9.79 11.13 -7.91
CA ALA A 75 -8.79 10.92 -8.94
C ALA A 75 -8.98 9.55 -9.65
N LEU A 76 -9.21 8.48 -8.89
CA LEU A 76 -9.45 7.14 -9.43
C LEU A 76 -10.72 7.10 -10.30
N ALA A 77 -11.78 7.81 -9.90
CA ALA A 77 -13.00 7.88 -10.70
C ALA A 77 -12.75 8.47 -12.09
N GLN A 78 -11.87 9.47 -12.22
CA GLN A 78 -11.49 10.05 -13.51
C GLN A 78 -10.68 9.08 -14.38
N VAL A 79 -9.86 8.23 -13.76
CA VAL A 79 -9.08 7.19 -14.45
C VAL A 79 -10.02 6.08 -14.96
N LEU A 80 -10.88 5.55 -14.09
CA LEU A 80 -11.80 4.46 -14.43
C LEU A 80 -12.88 4.89 -15.43
N ALA A 81 -13.26 6.18 -15.47
CA ALA A 81 -14.12 6.72 -16.51
C ALA A 81 -13.53 6.62 -17.93
N ARG A 82 -12.22 6.35 -18.04
CA ARG A 82 -11.51 6.09 -19.30
C ARG A 82 -11.17 4.61 -19.50
N GLU A 83 -11.70 3.73 -18.65
CA GLU A 83 -11.48 2.28 -18.69
C GLU A 83 -9.99 1.88 -18.61
N LEU A 84 -9.20 2.68 -17.88
CA LEU A 84 -7.77 2.46 -17.74
C LEU A 84 -7.43 1.63 -16.50
N PRO A 85 -6.53 0.62 -16.62
CA PRO A 85 -5.90 -0.01 -15.48
C PRO A 85 -5.18 1.02 -14.58
N CYS A 86 -5.40 0.92 -13.28
CA CYS A 86 -4.84 1.84 -12.29
C CYS A 86 -4.16 1.09 -11.15
N PHE A 87 -2.86 1.33 -10.97
CA PHE A 87 -2.14 0.97 -9.76
C PHE A 87 -2.21 2.15 -8.78
N VAL A 88 -3.04 2.03 -7.75
CA VAL A 88 -3.17 3.04 -6.70
C VAL A 88 -2.19 2.73 -5.59
N ASN A 89 -1.28 3.66 -5.31
CA ASN A 89 -0.32 3.48 -4.24
C ASN A 89 -1.01 3.42 -2.87
N LYS A 90 -0.41 2.66 -1.96
CA LYS A 90 -0.98 2.40 -0.64
C LYS A 90 -0.74 3.54 0.36
N PRO A 91 -1.64 3.70 1.36
CA PRO A 91 -2.98 3.14 1.43
C PRO A 91 -3.96 3.95 0.56
N ALA A 92 -4.85 3.26 -0.15
CA ALA A 92 -5.90 3.91 -0.94
C ALA A 92 -7.05 4.49 -0.08
N ALA A 93 -7.16 4.06 1.18
CA ALA A 93 -8.04 4.61 2.20
C ALA A 93 -7.42 4.44 3.59
N ALA A 94 -7.61 5.41 4.48
CA ALA A 94 -7.09 5.42 5.85
C ALA A 94 -8.19 5.53 6.91
N THR A 95 -9.40 5.96 6.52
CA THR A 95 -10.57 6.04 7.40
C THR A 95 -11.75 5.28 6.79
N LEU A 96 -12.74 4.94 7.62
CA LEU A 96 -13.95 4.26 7.16
C LEU A 96 -14.70 5.09 6.11
N GLY A 97 -14.82 6.40 6.31
CA GLY A 97 -15.45 7.29 5.33
C GLY A 97 -14.70 7.36 3.99
N GLN A 98 -13.37 7.33 4.01
CA GLN A 98 -12.56 7.23 2.78
C GLN A 98 -12.77 5.88 2.09
N LEU A 99 -12.81 4.78 2.86
CA LEU A 99 -13.04 3.44 2.33
C LEU A 99 -14.43 3.32 1.67
N ASP A 100 -15.48 3.86 2.30
CA ASP A 100 -16.83 3.86 1.75
C ASP A 100 -16.91 4.62 0.41
N ARG A 101 -16.25 5.79 0.33
CA ARG A 101 -16.14 6.55 -0.93
C ARG A 101 -15.38 5.76 -2.00
N LEU A 102 -14.26 5.14 -1.62
CA LEU A 102 -13.45 4.33 -2.52
C LEU A 102 -14.23 3.12 -3.05
N GLU A 103 -14.99 2.43 -2.20
CA GLU A 103 -15.82 1.29 -2.59
C GLU A 103 -16.88 1.67 -3.63
N HIS A 104 -17.47 2.88 -3.51
CA HIS A 104 -18.40 3.39 -4.52
C HIS A 104 -17.76 3.52 -5.91
N VAL A 105 -16.48 3.89 -5.97
CA VAL A 105 -15.73 4.07 -7.22
C VAL A 105 -15.29 2.72 -7.78
N VAL A 106 -14.64 1.90 -6.96
CA VAL A 106 -14.00 0.65 -7.40
C VAL A 106 -15.02 -0.40 -7.85
N ARG A 107 -16.21 -0.48 -7.24
CA ARG A 107 -17.21 -1.51 -7.61
C ARG A 107 -17.64 -1.52 -9.08
N ARG A 108 -17.36 -0.44 -9.82
CA ARG A 108 -17.68 -0.31 -11.25
C ARG A 108 -16.75 -1.13 -12.14
N ALA A 109 -15.49 -1.28 -11.74
CA ALA A 109 -14.46 -1.98 -12.49
C ALA A 109 -13.33 -2.46 -11.53
N PRO A 110 -13.64 -3.36 -10.57
CA PRO A 110 -12.65 -3.82 -9.59
C PRO A 110 -11.44 -4.51 -10.23
N GLU A 111 -11.62 -5.10 -11.40
CA GLU A 111 -10.57 -5.72 -12.21
C GLU A 111 -9.55 -4.72 -12.77
N LEU A 112 -9.87 -3.43 -12.82
CA LEU A 112 -8.93 -2.40 -13.28
C LEU A 112 -8.14 -1.76 -12.14
N VAL A 113 -8.38 -2.14 -10.89
CA VAL A 113 -7.77 -1.49 -9.72
C VAL A 113 -6.84 -2.44 -8.99
N LEU A 114 -5.55 -2.07 -8.93
CA LEU A 114 -4.55 -2.70 -8.09
C LEU A 114 -4.18 -1.74 -6.96
N THR A 115 -4.32 -2.18 -5.71
CA THR A 115 -3.70 -1.49 -4.57
C THR A 115 -3.43 -2.48 -3.46
N CYS A 116 -2.16 -2.54 -3.07
CA CYS A 116 -1.63 -3.46 -2.08
C CYS A 116 -0.25 -2.98 -1.63
N SER A 117 0.27 -3.56 -0.56
CA SER A 117 1.70 -3.46 -0.28
C SER A 117 2.51 -4.30 -1.29
N VAL A 118 3.59 -3.72 -1.83
CA VAL A 118 4.52 -4.40 -2.76
C VAL A 118 5.09 -5.70 -2.21
N LEU A 119 5.17 -5.82 -0.87
CA LEU A 119 5.70 -6.98 -0.17
C LEU A 119 4.93 -8.27 -0.45
N ARG A 120 3.65 -8.17 -0.87
CA ARG A 120 2.87 -9.31 -1.35
C ARG A 120 3.57 -10.03 -2.51
N PHE A 121 4.33 -9.29 -3.32
CA PHE A 121 5.05 -9.80 -4.47
C PHE A 121 6.54 -10.01 -4.18
N ALA A 122 6.98 -9.91 -2.93
CA ALA A 122 8.35 -10.22 -2.54
C ALA A 122 8.64 -11.71 -2.82
N PRO A 123 9.75 -12.05 -3.51
CA PRO A 123 10.04 -13.43 -3.89
C PRO A 123 10.02 -14.42 -2.72
N ASP A 124 10.60 -14.03 -1.57
CA ASP A 124 10.65 -14.88 -0.37
C ASP A 124 9.25 -15.11 0.22
N PHE A 125 8.35 -14.11 0.14
CA PHE A 125 6.97 -14.25 0.61
C PHE A 125 6.12 -15.06 -0.37
N VAL A 126 6.28 -14.86 -1.68
CA VAL A 126 5.58 -15.65 -2.70
C VAL A 126 5.96 -17.13 -2.62
N ALA A 127 7.21 -17.44 -2.28
CA ALA A 127 7.68 -18.81 -2.06
C ALA A 127 7.30 -19.39 -0.67
N PHE A 128 6.67 -18.60 0.21
CA PHE A 128 6.29 -19.02 1.55
C PHE A 128 4.91 -19.66 1.54
N GLU A 129 4.87 -20.99 1.55
CA GLU A 129 3.65 -21.77 1.56
C GLU A 129 3.40 -22.39 2.94
N VAL A 130 2.17 -22.25 3.43
CA VAL A 130 1.69 -22.94 4.64
C VAL A 130 0.28 -23.46 4.38
N ALA A 131 0.04 -24.72 4.73
CA ALA A 131 -1.27 -25.33 4.64
C ALA A 131 -2.22 -24.70 5.67
N ARG A 132 -3.38 -24.20 5.24
CA ARG A 132 -4.30 -23.43 6.09
C ARG A 132 -4.72 -24.21 7.33
N GLU A 133 -4.96 -25.50 7.18
CA GLU A 133 -5.34 -26.44 8.23
C GLU A 133 -4.27 -26.66 9.30
N GLU A 134 -3.00 -26.34 9.01
CA GLU A 134 -1.90 -26.42 9.97
C GLU A 134 -1.74 -25.15 10.81
N VAL A 135 -2.38 -24.05 10.40
CA VAL A 135 -2.22 -22.74 11.04
C VAL A 135 -2.96 -22.67 12.36
N LEU A 136 -2.22 -22.63 13.47
CA LEU A 136 -2.75 -22.41 14.82
C LEU A 136 -2.86 -20.92 15.13
N SER A 137 -1.90 -20.11 14.69
CA SER A 137 -1.91 -18.64 14.81
C SER A 137 -0.88 -18.01 13.87
N VAL A 138 -1.04 -16.72 13.58
CA VAL A 138 -0.10 -15.97 12.75
C VAL A 138 0.32 -14.65 13.37
N ARG A 139 1.51 -14.18 13.03
CA ARG A 139 2.00 -12.86 13.43
C ARG A 139 2.72 -12.20 12.28
N ALA A 140 2.43 -10.93 12.03
CA ALA A 140 3.27 -10.06 11.21
C ALA A 140 3.98 -9.03 12.09
N THR A 141 5.29 -8.86 11.92
CA THR A 141 6.08 -7.81 12.56
C THR A 141 6.57 -6.83 11.51
N VAL A 142 6.09 -5.58 11.58
CA VAL A 142 6.48 -4.49 10.68
C VAL A 142 7.50 -3.61 11.38
N ARG A 143 8.71 -3.50 10.83
CA ARG A 143 9.76 -2.59 11.28
C ARG A 143 10.01 -1.57 10.18
N HIS A 144 9.66 -0.32 10.43
CA HIS A 144 9.84 0.77 9.47
C HIS A 144 9.92 2.08 10.24
N ASP A 145 11.06 2.77 10.20
CA ASP A 145 11.20 4.01 10.98
C ASP A 145 10.36 5.15 10.39
N VAL A 146 9.55 5.79 11.23
CA VAL A 146 8.69 6.91 10.83
C VAL A 146 9.20 8.27 11.33
N GLY A 147 10.45 8.34 11.80
CA GLY A 147 11.01 9.53 12.45
C GLY A 147 11.02 10.77 11.57
N LEU A 148 11.05 10.61 10.24
CA LEU A 148 10.93 11.73 9.29
C LEU A 148 9.59 12.48 9.42
N TRP A 149 8.50 11.81 9.79
CA TRP A 149 7.22 12.53 9.97
C TRP A 149 7.26 13.50 11.14
N ALA A 150 8.05 13.21 12.18
CA ALA A 150 8.27 14.10 13.30
C ALA A 150 9.05 15.37 12.92
N THR A 151 9.65 15.43 11.72
CA THR A 151 10.28 16.64 11.17
C THR A 151 9.34 17.47 10.29
N GLY A 152 8.09 17.01 10.11
CA GLY A 152 7.11 17.63 9.22
C GLY A 152 7.16 17.15 7.77
N TYR A 153 7.95 16.11 7.46
CA TYR A 153 7.96 15.51 6.13
C TYR A 153 6.64 14.76 5.85
N ASN A 154 5.95 15.10 4.76
CA ASN A 154 4.65 14.52 4.37
C ASN A 154 3.68 14.40 5.57
N PRO A 155 3.33 15.51 6.23
CA PRO A 155 2.65 15.51 7.53
C PRO A 155 1.22 14.96 7.45
N TRP A 156 0.67 14.84 6.24
CA TRP A 156 -0.63 14.22 5.98
C TRP A 156 -0.64 12.72 6.30
N GLN A 157 0.50 12.02 6.14
CA GLN A 157 0.60 10.59 6.42
C GLN A 157 0.48 10.29 7.92
N ASP A 158 1.08 11.16 8.74
CA ASP A 158 1.07 11.08 10.20
C ASP A 158 -0.22 11.64 10.81
N ASP A 159 -1.04 12.34 10.03
CA ASP A 159 -2.36 12.81 10.47
C ASP A 159 -3.35 11.65 10.57
N PRO A 160 -3.83 11.29 11.78
CA PRO A 160 -4.75 10.17 11.95
C PRO A 160 -6.08 10.34 11.20
N SER A 161 -6.47 11.58 10.88
CA SER A 161 -7.72 11.88 10.16
C SER A 161 -7.57 11.89 8.63
N VAL A 162 -6.33 11.92 8.12
CA VAL A 162 -6.03 12.03 6.69
C VAL A 162 -5.35 10.77 6.17
N GLY A 163 -4.11 10.50 6.62
CA GLY A 163 -3.30 9.33 6.22
C GLY A 163 -3.38 8.17 7.21
N GLY A 164 -3.97 8.38 8.38
CA GLY A 164 -4.24 7.33 9.36
C GLY A 164 -3.07 7.00 10.29
N GLY A 165 -1.94 7.70 10.19
CA GLY A 165 -0.80 7.52 11.09
C GLY A 165 -0.06 6.21 10.89
N THR A 166 0.89 5.92 11.78
CA THR A 166 1.77 4.74 11.70
C THR A 166 1.00 3.42 11.62
N LEU A 167 -0.05 3.22 12.42
CA LEU A 167 -0.83 1.99 12.49
C LEU A 167 -1.49 1.67 11.15
N VAL A 168 -1.93 2.69 10.41
CA VAL A 168 -2.53 2.51 9.08
C VAL A 168 -1.43 2.42 8.02
N MET A 169 -0.57 3.43 7.94
CA MET A 169 0.44 3.57 6.89
C MET A 169 1.46 2.42 6.90
N MET A 170 1.89 1.98 8.08
CA MET A 170 2.86 0.90 8.25
C MET A 170 2.18 -0.43 8.56
N GLY A 171 1.14 -0.44 9.40
CA GLY A 171 0.40 -1.68 9.70
C GLY A 171 -0.24 -2.33 8.46
N LEU A 172 -0.51 -1.56 7.40
CA LEU A 172 -0.90 -2.09 6.10
C LEU A 172 0.05 -3.17 5.59
N HIS A 173 1.36 -3.01 5.74
CA HIS A 173 2.32 -4.01 5.29
C HIS A 173 2.11 -5.37 5.98
N GLY A 174 1.88 -5.36 7.30
CA GLY A 174 1.62 -6.58 8.05
C GLY A 174 0.24 -7.18 7.75
N ALA A 175 -0.79 -6.35 7.74
CA ALA A 175 -2.16 -6.78 7.41
C ALA A 175 -2.24 -7.37 5.98
N GLU A 176 -1.55 -6.75 5.01
CA GLU A 176 -1.44 -7.23 3.63
C GLU A 176 -0.88 -8.65 3.57
N LEU A 177 0.27 -8.89 4.23
CA LEU A 177 0.92 -10.19 4.17
C LEU A 177 0.07 -11.28 4.82
N LEU A 178 -0.60 -10.99 5.94
CA LEU A 178 -1.48 -11.97 6.57
C LEU A 178 -2.74 -12.25 5.75
N VAL A 179 -3.36 -11.23 5.14
CA VAL A 179 -4.52 -11.40 4.25
C VAL A 179 -4.14 -12.10 2.95
N ALA A 180 -2.95 -11.84 2.41
CA ALA A 180 -2.44 -12.55 1.23
C ALA A 180 -2.27 -14.05 1.52
N LEU A 181 -1.81 -14.39 2.74
CA LEU A 181 -1.58 -15.77 3.15
C LEU A 181 -2.88 -16.52 3.49
N LEU A 182 -3.81 -15.87 4.18
CA LEU A 182 -4.97 -16.54 4.81
C LEU A 182 -6.32 -16.15 4.21
N GLY A 183 -6.34 -15.19 3.30
CA GLY A 183 -7.56 -14.71 2.65
C GLY A 183 -8.28 -13.58 3.42
N PRO A 184 -9.36 -13.05 2.81
CA PRO A 184 -10.00 -11.80 3.22
C PRO A 184 -11.02 -11.93 4.37
N ALA A 185 -11.36 -13.16 4.79
CA ALA A 185 -12.38 -13.40 5.80
C ALA A 185 -11.82 -13.18 7.22
N VAL A 186 -11.44 -11.94 7.50
CA VAL A 186 -10.77 -11.51 8.73
C VAL A 186 -11.45 -10.29 9.33
N ARG A 187 -11.45 -10.21 10.67
CA ARG A 187 -11.96 -9.07 11.41
C ARG A 187 -10.94 -8.58 12.44
N LEU A 188 -11.04 -7.30 12.78
CA LEU A 188 -10.34 -6.72 13.91
C LEU A 188 -11.00 -7.18 15.22
N VAL A 189 -10.19 -7.60 16.18
CA VAL A 189 -10.59 -7.90 17.56
C VAL A 189 -10.29 -6.72 18.47
N GLY A 190 -9.16 -6.06 18.26
CA GLY A 190 -8.77 -4.84 18.98
C GLY A 190 -7.47 -4.25 18.45
N ALA A 191 -7.18 -3.01 18.84
CA ALA A 191 -5.95 -2.33 18.48
C ALA A 191 -5.45 -1.49 19.65
N ALA A 192 -4.15 -1.18 19.66
CA ALA A 192 -3.56 -0.23 20.60
C ALA A 192 -2.40 0.51 19.94
N GLY A 193 -2.25 1.79 20.26
CA GLY A 193 -1.14 2.63 19.80
C GLY A 193 -0.49 3.40 20.95
N THR A 194 0.79 3.75 20.79
CA THR A 194 1.50 4.59 21.73
C THR A 194 2.68 5.32 21.06
N VAL A 195 3.10 6.43 21.66
CA VAL A 195 4.33 7.14 21.28
C VAL A 195 5.38 6.90 22.36
N ARG A 196 6.49 6.24 22.00
CA ARG A 196 7.58 5.88 22.94
C ARG A 196 8.88 6.62 22.67
N ARG A 197 9.14 6.99 21.43
CA ARG A 197 10.40 7.60 20.98
C ARG A 197 10.16 8.89 20.20
N HIS A 198 9.38 8.85 19.13
CA HIS A 198 9.21 9.95 18.18
C HIS A 198 8.13 10.92 18.69
N ARG A 199 8.42 11.66 19.77
CA ARG A 199 7.46 12.54 20.47
C ARG A 199 6.86 13.69 19.64
N GLY A 200 7.40 13.96 18.45
CA GLY A 200 6.89 14.96 17.51
C GLY A 200 5.80 14.44 16.57
N LEU A 201 5.47 13.15 16.61
CA LEU A 201 4.39 12.59 15.80
C LEU A 201 3.02 13.03 16.30
N ARG A 202 2.09 13.15 15.35
CA ARG A 202 0.66 13.36 15.56
C ARG A 202 -0.08 12.02 15.78
N SER A 203 0.51 10.92 15.32
CA SER A 203 0.02 9.55 15.55
C SER A 203 0.93 8.76 16.50
N GLU A 204 0.70 7.45 16.63
CA GLU A 204 1.58 6.53 17.34
C GLU A 204 2.93 6.29 16.62
N ASP A 205 3.97 5.88 17.34
CA ASP A 205 5.19 5.29 16.75
C ASP A 205 5.28 3.78 16.96
N THR A 206 4.41 3.22 17.78
CA THR A 206 4.37 1.80 18.12
C THR A 206 2.92 1.39 18.27
N GLY A 207 2.52 0.28 17.66
CA GLY A 207 1.15 -0.19 17.77
C GLY A 207 0.99 -1.68 17.51
N LEU A 208 -0.21 -2.18 17.77
CA LEU A 208 -0.59 -3.56 17.53
C LEU A 208 -2.03 -3.66 17.03
N LEU A 209 -2.30 -4.68 16.21
CA LEU A 209 -3.63 -5.09 15.80
C LEU A 209 -3.83 -6.56 16.16
N ALA A 210 -4.91 -6.88 16.85
CA ALA A 210 -5.36 -8.25 17.08
C ALA A 210 -6.46 -8.59 16.07
N LEU A 211 -6.28 -9.70 15.35
CA LEU A 211 -7.10 -10.14 14.24
C LEU A 211 -7.69 -11.53 14.53
N GLN A 212 -8.81 -11.84 13.89
CA GLN A 212 -9.36 -13.20 13.86
C GLN A 212 -9.98 -13.50 12.51
N TRP A 213 -9.65 -14.65 11.93
CA TRP A 213 -10.30 -15.19 10.73
C TRP A 213 -11.62 -15.89 11.08
N ASP A 214 -12.48 -16.09 10.08
CA ASP A 214 -13.81 -16.70 10.22
C ASP A 214 -13.81 -18.15 10.74
N ASP A 215 -12.76 -18.91 10.41
CA ASP A 215 -12.49 -20.25 10.96
C ASP A 215 -11.85 -20.24 12.36
N GLY A 216 -11.65 -19.06 12.95
CA GLY A 216 -11.20 -18.87 14.32
C GLY A 216 -9.70 -18.65 14.50
N VAL A 217 -8.88 -18.80 13.44
CA VAL A 217 -7.42 -18.57 13.55
C VAL A 217 -7.14 -17.14 14.04
N PRO A 218 -6.43 -16.96 15.16
CA PRO A 218 -6.05 -15.65 15.65
C PRO A 218 -4.78 -15.14 14.93
N GLY A 219 -4.68 -13.83 14.78
CA GLY A 219 -3.48 -13.19 14.27
C GLY A 219 -3.13 -11.90 14.98
N VAL A 220 -1.87 -11.51 14.87
CA VAL A 220 -1.37 -10.22 15.40
C VAL A 220 -0.55 -9.50 14.34
N VAL A 221 -0.72 -8.19 14.22
CA VAL A 221 0.20 -7.32 13.48
C VAL A 221 0.86 -6.38 14.49
N GLU A 222 2.17 -6.50 14.66
CA GLU A 222 2.99 -5.59 15.45
C GLU A 222 3.58 -4.52 14.53
N VAL A 223 3.41 -3.24 14.88
CA VAL A 223 3.89 -2.10 14.10
C VAL A 223 4.92 -1.34 14.91
N LEU A 224 6.15 -1.35 14.43
CA LEU A 224 7.31 -0.75 15.09
C LEU A 224 7.86 0.37 14.20
N GLY A 225 7.33 1.57 14.42
CA GLY A 225 7.72 2.84 13.80
C GLY A 225 9.09 3.36 14.24
N VAL A 226 9.80 2.58 15.06
CA VAL A 226 11.12 2.91 15.62
C VAL A 226 12.05 1.73 15.32
N SER A 227 12.98 1.92 14.39
CA SER A 227 13.88 0.84 13.97
C SER A 227 15.17 1.37 13.35
N GLN A 228 16.23 0.56 13.34
CA GLN A 228 17.49 0.88 12.65
C GLN A 228 17.46 0.50 11.16
N GLY A 229 16.42 -0.21 10.71
CA GLY A 229 16.28 -0.67 9.34
C GLY A 229 14.92 -1.33 9.10
N GLU A 230 14.56 -1.43 7.83
CA GLU A 230 13.28 -1.98 7.41
C GLU A 230 13.30 -3.50 7.33
N ALA A 231 12.29 -4.13 7.93
CA ALA A 231 12.05 -5.56 7.82
C ALA A 231 10.59 -5.89 8.09
N TYR A 232 10.07 -6.87 7.36
CA TYR A 232 8.69 -7.32 7.46
C TYR A 232 8.69 -8.83 7.62
N GLU A 233 8.35 -9.31 8.80
CA GLU A 233 8.39 -10.72 9.16
C GLU A 233 6.97 -11.27 9.25
N VAL A 234 6.72 -12.44 8.69
CA VAL A 234 5.55 -13.27 8.98
C VAL A 234 6.01 -14.53 9.69
N THR A 235 5.40 -14.78 10.85
CA THR A 235 5.51 -16.00 11.63
C THR A 235 4.19 -16.75 11.53
N VAL A 236 4.25 -18.05 11.26
CA VAL A 236 3.11 -18.97 11.33
C VAL A 236 3.42 -20.06 12.35
N HIS A 237 2.52 -20.25 13.31
CA HIS A 237 2.62 -21.31 14.30
C HIS A 237 1.75 -22.49 13.87
N THR A 238 2.32 -23.68 13.85
CA THR A 238 1.64 -24.94 13.54
C THR A 238 1.87 -25.96 14.66
N ALA A 239 1.17 -27.09 14.62
CA ALA A 239 1.43 -28.20 15.55
C ALA A 239 2.86 -28.76 15.41
N GLY A 240 3.48 -28.60 14.24
CA GLY A 240 4.85 -29.04 13.95
C GLY A 240 5.95 -28.05 14.34
N GLY A 241 5.60 -26.83 14.76
CA GLY A 241 6.56 -25.81 15.15
C GLY A 241 6.25 -24.43 14.56
N GLU A 242 7.28 -23.65 14.28
CA GLU A 242 7.14 -22.30 13.74
C GLU A 242 7.79 -22.20 12.36
N GLN A 243 7.07 -21.61 11.42
CA GLN A 243 7.55 -21.25 10.09
C GLN A 243 7.66 -19.72 10.00
N ARG A 244 8.73 -19.22 9.38
CA ARG A 244 9.00 -17.78 9.28
C ARG A 244 9.44 -17.39 7.87
N VAL A 245 9.01 -16.22 7.44
CA VAL A 245 9.56 -15.51 6.29
C VAL A 245 9.87 -14.08 6.69
N VAL A 246 11.03 -13.57 6.28
CA VAL A 246 11.46 -12.20 6.54
C VAL A 246 11.77 -11.51 5.23
N VAL A 247 10.89 -10.57 4.85
CA VAL A 247 11.07 -9.72 3.67
C VAL A 247 11.88 -8.49 4.08
N ARG A 248 13.06 -8.33 3.49
CA ARG A 248 13.98 -7.20 3.70
C ARG A 248 14.96 -7.07 2.54
N GLY A 249 15.57 -5.91 2.38
CA GLY A 249 16.59 -5.67 1.35
C GLY A 249 16.22 -4.55 0.39
N GLY A 250 16.65 -4.67 -0.86
CA GLY A 250 16.41 -3.68 -1.90
C GLY A 250 15.05 -3.82 -2.58
N ALA A 251 14.79 -2.97 -3.58
CA ALA A 251 13.51 -2.90 -4.26
C ALA A 251 13.01 -4.25 -4.83
N ASP A 252 13.93 -5.06 -5.36
CA ASP A 252 13.59 -6.38 -5.91
C ASP A 252 13.19 -7.37 -4.80
N GLN A 253 13.92 -7.39 -3.67
CA GLN A 253 13.58 -8.25 -2.53
C GLN A 253 12.25 -7.83 -1.89
N LEU A 254 11.91 -6.54 -1.92
CA LEU A 254 10.64 -6.02 -1.42
C LEU A 254 9.47 -6.20 -2.39
N GLY A 255 9.70 -6.68 -3.63
CA GLY A 255 8.64 -6.96 -4.59
C GLY A 255 8.22 -5.79 -5.49
N TYR A 256 8.97 -4.68 -5.55
CA TYR A 256 8.62 -3.52 -6.40
C TYR A 256 8.55 -3.89 -7.88
N ARG A 257 9.60 -4.57 -8.40
CA ARG A 257 9.63 -4.98 -9.80
C ARG A 257 8.49 -5.94 -10.14
N ALA A 258 8.22 -6.91 -9.28
CA ALA A 258 7.13 -7.86 -9.46
C ALA A 258 5.76 -7.17 -9.41
N THR A 259 5.58 -6.14 -8.57
CA THR A 259 4.37 -5.31 -8.54
C THR A 259 4.19 -4.55 -9.87
N VAL A 260 5.26 -3.94 -10.39
CA VAL A 260 5.24 -3.26 -11.69
C VAL A 260 4.91 -4.23 -12.82
N GLU A 261 5.51 -5.42 -12.85
CA GLU A 261 5.18 -6.46 -13.84
C GLU A 261 3.71 -6.89 -13.78
N ALA A 262 3.17 -7.01 -12.56
CA ALA A 262 1.77 -7.35 -12.37
C ALA A 262 0.84 -6.24 -12.89
N PHE A 263 1.17 -4.97 -12.63
CA PHE A 263 0.48 -3.81 -13.21
C PHE A 263 0.60 -3.76 -14.74
N LEU A 264 1.78 -4.02 -15.31
CA LEU A 264 1.98 -4.12 -16.76
C LEU A 264 1.21 -5.30 -17.37
N GLY A 265 0.95 -6.37 -16.60
CA GLY A 265 0.01 -7.42 -16.97
C GLY A 265 -1.40 -6.89 -17.16
N MET A 266 -1.86 -5.98 -16.27
CA MET A 266 -3.16 -5.33 -16.41
C MET A 266 -3.23 -4.41 -17.62
N VAL A 267 -2.18 -3.63 -17.86
CA VAL A 267 -2.05 -2.77 -19.06
C VAL A 267 -2.12 -3.59 -20.36
N ARG A 268 -1.68 -4.84 -20.33
CA ARG A 268 -1.78 -5.79 -21.45
C ARG A 268 -3.15 -6.50 -21.55
N GLY A 269 -4.13 -6.10 -20.75
CA GLY A 269 -5.51 -6.62 -20.77
C GLY A 269 -5.80 -7.69 -19.71
N GLY A 270 -4.87 -7.96 -18.80
CA GLY A 270 -5.12 -8.83 -17.65
C GLY A 270 -6.00 -8.15 -16.58
N PRO A 271 -6.70 -8.92 -15.72
CA PRO A 271 -7.36 -8.35 -14.55
C PRO A 271 -6.33 -8.00 -13.46
N SER A 272 -6.77 -7.22 -12.48
CA SER A 272 -6.02 -6.99 -11.25
C SER A 272 -5.65 -8.33 -10.60
N PRO A 273 -4.36 -8.56 -10.28
CA PRO A 273 -3.89 -9.81 -9.67
C PRO A 273 -4.30 -9.93 -8.20
N VAL A 274 -4.75 -8.84 -7.57
CA VAL A 274 -5.20 -8.80 -6.19
C VAL A 274 -6.71 -8.58 -6.18
N PRO A 275 -7.51 -9.59 -5.79
CA PRO A 275 -8.96 -9.43 -5.70
C PRO A 275 -9.33 -8.28 -4.75
N TRP A 276 -10.25 -7.41 -5.17
CA TRP A 276 -10.68 -6.26 -4.38
C TRP A 276 -11.13 -6.63 -2.95
N ALA A 277 -11.71 -7.82 -2.75
CA ALA A 277 -12.10 -8.31 -1.43
C ALA A 277 -10.92 -8.37 -0.43
N GLN A 278 -9.71 -8.71 -0.90
CA GLN A 278 -8.51 -8.74 -0.06
C GLN A 278 -8.05 -7.34 0.30
N THR A 279 -7.94 -6.45 -0.70
CA THR A 279 -7.63 -5.04 -0.47
C THR A 279 -8.63 -4.39 0.49
N ARG A 280 -9.93 -4.61 0.27
CA ARG A 280 -11.00 -4.09 1.14
C ARG A 280 -10.88 -4.60 2.57
N ALA A 281 -10.56 -5.88 2.76
CA ALA A 281 -10.31 -6.44 4.09
C ALA A 281 -9.14 -5.72 4.77
N VAL A 282 -8.00 -5.59 4.10
CA VAL A 282 -6.82 -4.87 4.63
C VAL A 282 -7.16 -3.44 5.03
N LEU A 283 -7.74 -2.65 4.11
CA LEU A 283 -8.10 -1.26 4.37
C LEU A 283 -9.14 -1.14 5.51
N GLY A 284 -10.13 -2.05 5.54
CA GLY A 284 -11.16 -2.09 6.58
C GLY A 284 -10.61 -2.39 7.97
N LEU A 285 -9.67 -3.34 8.08
CA LEU A 285 -8.99 -3.64 9.36
C LEU A 285 -8.28 -2.41 9.91
N LEU A 286 -7.54 -1.69 9.07
CA LEU A 286 -6.73 -0.53 9.47
C LEU A 286 -7.61 0.68 9.81
N ALA A 287 -8.62 0.95 8.97
CA ALA A 287 -9.59 2.00 9.21
C ALA A 287 -10.39 1.77 10.51
N ALA A 288 -10.77 0.52 10.79
CA ALA A 288 -11.40 0.16 12.05
C ALA A 288 -10.42 0.30 13.24
N ALA A 289 -9.16 -0.12 13.08
CA ALA A 289 -8.15 -0.04 14.12
C ALA A 289 -7.94 1.41 14.56
N ARG A 290 -7.97 2.36 13.62
CA ARG A 290 -7.87 3.79 13.91
C ARG A 290 -8.99 4.33 14.81
N VAL A 291 -10.19 3.76 14.74
CA VAL A 291 -11.32 4.17 15.60
C VAL A 291 -11.18 3.60 17.02
N THR A 292 -10.49 2.46 17.17
CA THR A 292 -10.41 1.70 18.43
C THR A 292 -9.10 1.85 19.21
N ALA A 293 -8.05 2.36 18.56
CA ALA A 293 -6.67 2.42 19.09
C ALA A 293 -6.38 3.66 19.95
#